data_AF-A0A945IR58-F1
#
_entry.id   AF-A0A945IR58-F1
#
_cell.length_a   1.000
_cell.length_b   1.000
_cell.length_c   1.000
_cell.angle_alpha   90.00
_cell.angle_beta   90.00
_cell.angle_gamma   90.00
#
_symmetry.space_group_name_H-M   'P 1'
#
loop_
_entity.id
_entity.type
_entity.pdbx_description
1 polymer ?
#
loop_
_entity_poly.entity_id
_entity_poly.type
_entity_poly.pdbx_seq_one_letter_code
_entity_poly.pdbx_strand_id
1 'polypeptide(L)'
;MSERVARRIGSWAFIAWMTVVVITWIGWNVLAPDNLKPDIFPFIFLTLLLSLQASYAAPLILLAQNRQTDRDRVQFQEDRSRNERILADSDYLAREIADVRDAMGELATRDYLRVELRDLLEEISARLDRIESAQLPDHTPPVASDHGLHPQ
;
A
#
# COMPACT_ATOMS: atom_id res chain seq x y z
N MET A 1 26.49 10.14 -3.67
CA MET A 1 27.10 11.08 -4.66
C MET A 1 26.19 11.41 -5.86
N SER A 2 25.04 10.74 -6.07
CA SER A 2 24.15 11.02 -7.23
C SER A 2 23.16 12.18 -7.03
N GLU A 3 22.68 12.42 -5.81
CA GLU A 3 21.63 13.42 -5.55
C GLU A 3 22.05 14.87 -5.86
N ARG A 4 23.35 15.17 -5.78
CA ARG A 4 23.88 16.51 -6.10
C ARG A 4 23.96 16.78 -7.60
N VAL A 5 24.09 15.74 -8.42
CA VAL A 5 24.19 15.87 -9.89
C VAL A 5 22.80 15.98 -10.51
N ALA A 6 21.85 15.16 -10.03
CA ALA A 6 20.46 15.22 -10.49
C ALA A 6 19.80 16.58 -10.20
N ARG A 7 20.03 17.15 -9.01
CA ARG A 7 19.52 18.49 -8.66
C ARG A 7 20.19 19.62 -9.47
N ARG A 8 21.42 19.45 -9.97
CA ARG A 8 22.11 20.52 -10.73
C ARG A 8 21.71 20.58 -12.20
N ILE A 9 21.38 19.44 -12.80
CA ILE A 9 21.00 19.37 -14.23
C ILE A 9 19.58 19.94 -14.45
N GLY A 10 18.69 19.85 -13.46
CA GLY A 10 17.33 20.41 -13.53
C GLY A 10 17.15 21.78 -12.87
N SER A 11 18.22 22.41 -12.35
CA SER A 11 18.09 23.66 -11.61
C SER A 11 18.38 24.86 -12.51
N TRP A 12 17.44 25.81 -12.52
CA TRP A 12 17.48 27.12 -13.19
C TRP A 12 18.82 27.88 -13.08
N ALA A 13 19.67 27.53 -12.12
CA ALA A 13 21.03 28.03 -11.96
C ALA A 13 21.95 27.79 -13.17
N PHE A 14 21.86 26.65 -13.87
CA PHE A 14 22.70 26.39 -15.06
C PHE A 14 22.35 27.35 -16.21
N ILE A 15 21.05 27.53 -16.44
CA ILE A 15 20.54 28.44 -17.47
C ILE A 15 20.94 29.88 -17.13
N ALA A 16 20.77 30.31 -15.88
CA ALA A 16 21.16 31.64 -15.43
C ALA A 16 22.67 31.91 -15.62
N TRP A 17 23.53 30.95 -15.28
CA TRP A 17 24.97 31.05 -15.50
C TRP A 17 25.33 31.19 -16.99
N MET A 18 24.74 30.36 -17.85
CA MET A 18 24.95 30.43 -19.31
C MET A 18 24.50 31.78 -19.88
N THR A 19 23.37 32.31 -19.43
CA THR A 19 22.88 33.64 -19.84
C THR A 19 23.84 34.76 -19.41
N VAL A 20 24.39 34.72 -18.19
CA VAL A 20 25.38 35.69 -17.72
C VAL A 20 26.65 35.66 -18.58
N VAL A 21 27.18 34.48 -18.87
CA VAL A 21 28.38 34.33 -19.71
C VAL A 21 28.16 34.94 -21.10
N VAL A 22 27.01 34.66 -21.73
CA VAL A 22 26.66 35.23 -23.04
C VAL A 22 26.56 36.76 -22.97
N ILE A 23 25.89 37.31 -21.95
CA ILE A 23 25.75 38.77 -21.76
C ILE A 23 27.11 39.43 -21.52
N THR A 24 27.95 38.85 -20.65
CA THR A 24 29.31 39.35 -20.40
C THR A 24 30.16 39.34 -21.67
N TRP A 25 30.04 38.30 -22.51
CA TRP A 25 30.79 38.20 -23.77
C TRP A 25 30.32 39.24 -24.80
N ILE A 26 29.01 39.43 -24.95
CA ILE A 26 28.44 40.47 -25.80
C ILE A 26 28.92 41.85 -25.32
N GLY A 27 28.86 42.11 -24.01
CA GLY A 27 29.35 43.36 -23.42
C GLY A 27 30.84 43.60 -23.70
N TRP A 28 31.68 42.58 -23.52
CA TRP A 28 33.11 42.67 -23.81
C TRP A 28 33.39 42.98 -25.29
N ASN A 29 32.63 42.39 -26.21
CA ASN A 29 32.78 42.63 -27.65
C ASN A 29 32.31 44.04 -28.07
N VAL A 30 31.26 44.57 -27.43
CA VAL A 30 30.72 45.92 -27.72
C VAL A 30 31.60 47.04 -27.15
N LEU A 31 32.22 46.84 -25.98
CA LEU A 31 33.10 47.85 -25.35
C LEU A 31 34.55 47.84 -25.90
N ALA A 32 34.90 46.88 -26.76
CA ALA A 32 36.24 46.79 -27.35
C ALA A 32 36.44 47.84 -28.47
N PRO A 33 37.54 48.63 -28.45
CA PRO A 33 37.85 49.63 -29.49
C PRO A 33 38.04 49.00 -30.89
N ASP A 34 37.65 49.72 -31.94
CA ASP A 34 37.64 49.27 -33.35
C ASP A 34 38.98 48.70 -33.86
N ASN A 35 40.08 49.11 -33.26
CA ASN A 35 41.46 48.76 -33.58
C ASN A 35 41.90 47.40 -33.00
N LEU A 36 41.11 46.81 -32.11
CA LEU A 36 41.35 45.53 -31.44
C LEU A 36 40.09 44.65 -31.42
N LYS A 37 39.11 44.89 -32.31
CA LYS A 37 37.94 44.03 -32.48
C LYS A 37 38.39 42.66 -32.95
N PRO A 38 38.43 41.62 -32.08
CA PRO A 38 38.88 40.30 -32.49
C PRO A 38 37.82 39.59 -33.34
N ASP A 39 36.58 40.11 -33.36
CA ASP A 39 35.45 39.55 -34.08
C ASP A 39 34.51 40.66 -34.56
N ILE A 40 34.51 40.91 -35.87
CA ILE A 40 33.45 41.62 -36.60
C ILE A 40 32.33 40.61 -36.89
N PHE A 41 31.08 41.07 -36.94
CA PHE A 41 29.88 40.25 -37.25
C PHE A 41 30.16 39.17 -38.32
N PRO A 42 29.98 37.85 -38.04
CA PRO A 42 29.12 37.23 -37.03
C PRO A 42 29.92 36.39 -36.01
N PHE A 43 30.44 37.00 -34.94
CA PHE A 43 30.99 36.35 -33.72
C PHE A 43 31.46 34.90 -33.88
N ILE A 44 32.46 34.68 -34.74
CA ILE A 44 32.81 33.33 -35.21
C ILE A 44 33.36 32.48 -34.06
N PHE A 45 34.08 33.12 -33.12
CA PHE A 45 34.63 32.45 -31.96
C PHE A 45 33.54 31.98 -31.00
N LEU A 46 32.48 32.76 -30.79
CA LEU A 46 31.36 32.34 -29.92
C LEU A 46 30.61 31.16 -30.53
N THR A 47 30.43 31.18 -31.85
CA THR A 47 29.80 30.08 -32.58
C THR A 47 30.63 28.80 -32.53
N LEU A 48 31.96 28.91 -32.70
CA LEU A 48 32.88 27.78 -32.56
C LEU A 48 32.96 27.24 -31.13
N LEU A 49 32.94 28.13 -30.13
CA LEU A 49 32.95 27.73 -28.73
C LEU A 49 31.64 27.02 -28.36
N LEU A 50 30.49 27.52 -28.82
CA LEU A 50 29.18 26.88 -28.61
C LEU A 50 29.07 25.54 -29.32
N SER A 51 29.60 25.40 -30.53
CA SER A 51 29.59 24.11 -31.25
C SER A 51 30.49 23.08 -30.57
N LEU A 52 31.67 23.49 -30.10
CA LEU A 52 32.53 22.66 -29.26
C LEU A 52 31.85 22.32 -27.93
N GLN A 53 31.11 23.28 -27.34
CA GLN A 53 30.38 23.07 -26.10
C GLN A 53 29.32 21.98 -26.24
N ALA A 54 28.54 22.01 -27.31
CA ALA A 54 27.58 20.97 -27.62
C ALA A 54 28.27 19.61 -27.87
N SER A 55 29.43 19.62 -28.55
CA SER A 55 30.18 18.42 -28.88
C SER A 55 30.73 17.69 -27.65
N TYR A 56 31.25 18.39 -26.64
CA TYR A 56 31.72 17.73 -25.40
C TYR A 56 30.57 17.37 -24.45
N ALA A 57 29.44 18.06 -24.53
CA ALA A 57 28.28 17.78 -23.68
C ALA A 57 27.67 16.41 -24.02
N ALA A 58 27.57 16.06 -25.30
CA ALA A 58 27.01 14.78 -25.76
C ALA A 58 27.64 13.53 -25.09
N PRO A 59 28.97 13.33 -25.09
CA PRO A 59 29.59 12.18 -24.44
C PRO A 59 29.46 12.23 -22.91
N LEU A 60 29.54 13.41 -22.28
CA LEU A 60 29.35 13.52 -20.83
C LEU A 60 27.93 13.12 -20.42
N ILE A 61 26.94 13.54 -21.21
CA ILE A 61 25.53 13.13 -21.04
C ILE A 61 25.41 11.62 -21.24
N LEU A 62 26.05 11.02 -22.25
CA LEU A 62 26.05 9.58 -22.47
C LEU A 62 26.67 8.79 -21.29
N LEU A 63 27.79 9.26 -20.74
CA LEU A 63 28.38 8.65 -19.53
C LEU A 63 27.47 8.81 -18.30
N ALA A 64 26.81 9.96 -18.16
CA ALA A 64 25.86 10.19 -17.08
C ALA A 64 24.63 9.28 -17.22
N GLN A 65 24.14 9.09 -18.44
CA GLN A 65 23.03 8.20 -18.78
C GLN A 65 23.40 6.74 -18.53
N ASN A 66 24.55 6.25 -19.01
CA ASN A 66 25.01 4.87 -18.74
C ASN A 66 25.03 4.58 -17.23
N ARG A 67 25.56 5.51 -16.43
CA ARG A 67 25.58 5.36 -14.97
C ARG A 67 24.19 5.42 -14.31
N GLN A 68 23.23 6.09 -14.92
CA GLN A 68 21.83 6.07 -14.46
C GLN A 68 21.20 4.73 -14.83
N THR A 69 21.31 4.31 -16.08
CA THR A 69 20.79 3.01 -16.58
C THR A 69 21.33 1.81 -15.81
N ASP A 70 22.62 1.82 -15.45
CA ASP A 70 23.20 0.75 -14.62
C ASP A 70 22.56 0.68 -13.23
N ARG A 71 22.27 1.83 -12.60
CA ARG A 71 21.56 1.85 -11.32
C ARG A 71 20.11 1.44 -11.46
N ASP A 72 19.43 1.96 -12.47
CA ASP A 72 18.02 1.64 -12.75
C ASP A 72 17.86 0.13 -12.99
N ARG A 73 18.84 -0.50 -13.64
CA ARG A 73 18.88 -1.95 -13.83
C ARG A 73 19.00 -2.71 -12.52
N VAL A 74 19.87 -2.30 -11.61
CA VAL A 74 20.01 -2.92 -10.27
C VAL A 74 18.73 -2.75 -9.48
N GLN A 75 18.16 -1.54 -9.47
CA GLN A 75 16.91 -1.26 -8.78
C GLN A 75 15.75 -2.09 -9.34
N PHE A 76 15.65 -2.23 -10.65
CA PHE A 76 14.64 -3.07 -11.30
C PHE A 76 14.76 -4.56 -10.92
N GLN A 77 15.98 -5.07 -10.79
CA GLN A 77 16.22 -6.45 -10.34
C GLN A 77 15.80 -6.64 -8.88
N GLU A 78 16.12 -5.69 -8.01
CA GLU A 78 15.73 -5.70 -6.61
C GLU A 78 14.20 -5.63 -6.46
N ASP A 79 13.55 -4.71 -7.16
CA ASP A 79 12.10 -4.57 -7.19
C ASP A 79 11.40 -5.84 -7.67
N ARG A 80 11.94 -6.51 -8.70
CA ARG A 80 11.41 -7.78 -9.19
C ARG A 80 11.48 -8.86 -8.10
N SER A 81 12.63 -9.00 -7.45
CA SER A 81 12.81 -9.98 -6.37
C SER A 81 11.90 -9.70 -5.17
N ARG A 82 11.67 -8.41 -4.87
CA ARG A 82 10.76 -7.98 -3.81
C ARG A 82 9.31 -8.29 -4.17
N ASN A 83 8.91 -8.06 -5.42
CA ASN A 83 7.55 -8.32 -5.90
C ASN A 83 7.22 -9.82 -5.87
N GLU A 84 8.17 -10.69 -6.23
CA GLU A 84 8.01 -12.15 -6.11
C GLU A 84 7.80 -12.58 -4.65
N ARG A 85 8.54 -11.98 -3.70
CA ARG A 85 8.35 -12.24 -2.26
C ARG A 85 7.00 -11.74 -1.76
N ILE A 86 6.57 -10.55 -2.19
CA ILE A 86 5.25 -10.00 -1.82
C ILE A 86 4.12 -10.90 -2.31
N LEU A 87 4.23 -11.43 -3.53
CA LEU A 87 3.24 -12.36 -4.06
C LEU A 87 3.19 -13.66 -3.24
N ALA A 88 4.34 -14.24 -2.92
CA ALA A 88 4.42 -15.45 -2.11
C ALA A 88 3.87 -15.24 -0.68
N ASP A 89 4.16 -14.09 -0.06
CA ASP A 89 3.62 -13.74 1.26
C ASP A 89 2.10 -13.54 1.21
N SER A 90 1.59 -12.87 0.16
CA SER A 90 0.15 -12.72 -0.05
C SER A 90 -0.55 -14.08 -0.21
N ASP A 91 0.03 -15.01 -0.97
CA ASP A 91 -0.50 -16.36 -1.15
C ASP A 91 -0.47 -17.16 0.16
N TYR A 92 0.59 -16.99 0.95
CA TYR A 92 0.71 -17.61 2.27
C TYR A 92 -0.36 -17.09 3.23
N LEU A 93 -0.50 -15.77 3.35
CA LEU A 93 -1.52 -15.13 4.19
C LEU A 93 -2.93 -15.51 3.76
N ALA A 94 -3.19 -15.62 2.45
CA ALA A 94 -4.50 -16.05 1.95
C ALA A 94 -4.84 -17.49 2.35
N ARG A 95 -3.86 -18.39 2.35
CA ARG A 95 -4.02 -19.77 2.84
C ARG A 95 -4.26 -19.81 4.35
N GLU A 96 -3.43 -19.09 5.11
CA GLU A 96 -3.58 -19.01 6.56
C GLU A 96 -4.96 -18.47 6.96
N ILE A 97 -5.46 -17.44 6.27
CA ILE A 97 -6.82 -16.91 6.48
C ILE A 97 -7.89 -17.94 6.13
N ALA A 98 -7.70 -18.73 5.06
CA ALA A 98 -8.63 -19.79 4.69
C ALA A 98 -8.69 -20.89 5.76
N ASP A 99 -7.55 -21.31 6.30
CA ASP A 99 -7.44 -22.31 7.36
C ASP A 99 -8.07 -21.79 8.66
N VAL A 100 -7.78 -20.53 9.04
CA VAL A 100 -8.43 -19.87 10.19
C VAL A 100 -9.94 -19.78 10.00
N ARG A 101 -10.42 -19.45 8.80
CA ARG A 101 -11.85 -19.39 8.48
C ARG A 101 -12.51 -20.76 8.61
N ASP A 102 -11.84 -21.83 8.18
CA ASP A 102 -12.36 -23.19 8.28
C ASP A 102 -12.48 -23.63 9.75
N ALA A 103 -11.42 -23.39 10.54
CA ALA A 103 -11.43 -23.65 11.98
C ALA A 103 -12.51 -22.84 12.74
N MET A 104 -12.71 -21.56 12.37
CA MET A 104 -13.82 -20.76 12.90
C MET A 104 -15.18 -21.27 12.41
N GLY A 105 -15.26 -21.74 11.17
CA GLY A 105 -16.45 -22.35 10.58
C GLY A 105 -16.91 -23.55 11.40
N GLU A 106 -16.01 -24.46 11.77
CA GLU A 106 -16.30 -25.61 12.62
C GLU A 106 -16.78 -25.19 14.02
N LEU A 107 -16.12 -24.23 14.67
CA LEU A 107 -16.49 -23.75 16.02
C LEU A 107 -17.80 -22.94 16.05
N ALA A 108 -18.09 -22.18 14.99
CA ALA A 108 -19.32 -21.45 14.81
C ALA A 108 -20.40 -22.26 14.07
N THR A 109 -20.16 -23.55 13.79
CA THR A 109 -21.12 -24.34 13.05
C THR A 109 -22.40 -24.40 13.88
N ARG A 110 -23.49 -24.00 13.22
CA ARG A 110 -24.85 -23.93 13.74
C ARG A 110 -25.20 -25.12 14.63
N ASP A 111 -24.67 -26.30 14.35
CA ASP A 111 -24.99 -27.51 15.10
C ASP A 111 -24.40 -27.53 16.51
N TYR A 112 -23.18 -27.01 16.74
CA TYR A 112 -22.63 -26.87 18.11
C TYR A 112 -23.43 -25.84 18.91
N LEU A 113 -23.63 -24.64 18.35
CA LEU A 113 -24.45 -23.59 18.95
C LEU A 113 -25.89 -24.04 19.19
N ARG A 114 -26.45 -24.86 18.30
CA ARG A 114 -27.82 -25.38 18.41
C ARG A 114 -27.94 -26.50 19.43
N VAL A 115 -26.90 -27.32 19.60
CA VAL A 115 -26.85 -28.32 20.68
C VAL A 115 -26.73 -27.61 22.02
N GLU A 116 -25.80 -26.67 22.16
CA GLU A 116 -25.60 -25.91 23.41
C GLU A 116 -26.86 -25.11 23.79
N LEU A 117 -27.48 -24.42 22.83
CA LEU A 117 -28.75 -23.72 23.06
C LEU A 117 -29.86 -24.68 23.48
N ARG A 118 -29.90 -25.90 22.94
CA ARG A 118 -30.93 -26.88 23.29
C ARG A 118 -30.72 -27.44 24.69
N ASP A 119 -29.49 -27.78 25.05
CA ASP A 119 -29.13 -28.25 26.40
C ASP A 119 -29.47 -27.18 27.45
N LEU A 120 -29.10 -25.92 27.20
CA LEU A 120 -29.43 -24.80 28.11
C LEU A 120 -30.94 -24.59 28.24
N LEU A 121 -31.70 -24.73 27.14
CA LEU A 121 -33.17 -24.64 27.17
C LEU A 121 -33.80 -25.78 27.99
N GLU A 122 -33.30 -27.00 27.81
CA GLU A 122 -33.79 -28.19 28.50
C GLU A 122 -33.48 -28.13 30.01
N GLU A 123 -32.32 -27.59 30.37
CA GLU A 123 -31.97 -27.31 31.76
C GLU A 123 -32.92 -26.27 32.38
N ILE A 124 -33.20 -25.17 31.67
CA ILE A 124 -34.12 -24.13 32.15
C ILE A 124 -35.54 -24.68 32.32
N SER A 125 -36.05 -25.45 31.36
CA SER A 125 -37.39 -26.06 31.48
C SER A 125 -37.47 -27.03 32.65
N ALA A 126 -36.45 -27.88 32.84
CA ALA A 126 -36.40 -28.81 33.96
C ALA A 126 -36.37 -28.10 35.33
N ARG A 127 -35.72 -26.93 35.41
CA ARG A 127 -35.74 -26.09 36.62
C ARG A 127 -37.13 -25.48 36.86
N LEU A 128 -37.80 -25.02 35.81
CA LEU A 128 -39.18 -24.51 35.89
C LEU A 128 -40.15 -25.59 36.36
N ASP A 129 -40.11 -26.78 35.78
CA ASP A 129 -40.96 -27.91 36.19
C ASP A 129 -40.73 -28.30 37.65
N ARG A 130 -39.47 -28.25 38.12
CA ARG A 130 -39.13 -28.50 39.53
C ARG A 130 -39.71 -27.43 40.46
N ILE A 131 -39.76 -26.17 40.03
CA ILE A 131 -40.39 -25.09 40.80
C ILE A 131 -41.90 -25.25 40.79
N GLU A 132 -42.50 -25.55 39.63
CA GLU A 132 -43.95 -25.76 39.48
C GLU A 132 -44.45 -26.95 40.33
N SER A 133 -43.74 -28.08 40.28
CA SER A 133 -44.03 -29.25 41.12
C SER A 133 -43.80 -29.02 42.62
N ALA A 134 -42.90 -28.12 43.01
CA ALA A 134 -42.76 -27.68 44.39
C ALA A 134 -43.86 -26.68 44.83
N GLN A 135 -44.54 -26.04 43.87
CA GLN A 135 -45.53 -25.00 44.10
C GLN A 135 -46.99 -25.51 44.02
N LEU A 136 -47.26 -26.68 43.44
CA LEU A 136 -48.58 -27.35 43.48
C LEU A 136 -48.69 -28.30 44.70
N PRO A 137 -49.25 -27.86 45.85
CA PRO A 137 -49.84 -28.80 46.80
C PRO A 137 -51.09 -29.40 46.16
N ASP A 138 -51.21 -30.72 46.21
CA ASP A 138 -52.36 -31.50 45.74
C ASP A 138 -53.71 -30.86 46.12
N HIS A 139 -54.44 -30.32 45.14
CA HIS A 139 -55.87 -30.08 45.25
C HIS A 139 -56.60 -30.92 44.19
N THR A 140 -56.58 -32.23 44.39
CA THR A 140 -57.67 -33.08 43.93
C THR A 140 -58.92 -32.74 44.75
N PRO A 141 -60.00 -32.17 44.17
CA PRO A 141 -61.28 -32.17 44.87
C PRO A 141 -61.75 -33.62 45.01
N PRO A 142 -62.28 -34.03 46.17
CA PRO A 142 -62.65 -35.41 46.41
C PRO A 142 -63.79 -35.77 45.45
N VAL A 143 -63.56 -36.79 44.63
CA VAL A 143 -64.62 -37.47 43.88
C VAL A 143 -65.56 -38.05 44.93
N ALA A 144 -66.70 -37.39 45.13
CA ALA A 144 -67.81 -37.94 45.90
C ALA A 144 -68.31 -39.18 45.14
N SER A 145 -67.81 -40.34 45.54
CA SER A 145 -68.40 -41.63 45.24
C SER A 145 -69.75 -41.69 45.94
N ASP A 146 -70.79 -41.19 45.26
CA ASP A 146 -72.16 -41.38 45.71
C ASP A 146 -72.50 -42.87 45.62
N HIS A 147 -73.03 -43.33 46.74
CA HIS A 147 -73.01 -44.70 47.18
C HIS A 147 -74.20 -45.43 46.56
N GLY A 148 -73.94 -46.35 45.65
CA GLY A 148 -74.94 -47.34 45.27
C GLY A 148 -75.25 -48.24 46.47
N LEU A 149 -76.50 -48.21 46.95
CA LEU A 149 -77.10 -49.26 47.78
C LEU A 149 -78.60 -49.31 47.43
N HIS A 150 -79.01 -50.15 46.47
CA HIS A 150 -79.69 -51.45 46.64
C HIS A 150 -81.21 -51.36 46.95
N PRO A 151 -81.99 -52.42 46.69
CA PRO A 151 -83.27 -52.38 46.00
C PRO A 151 -84.45 -52.51 46.98
N GLN A 152 -85.68 -52.41 46.46
CA GLN A 152 -86.87 -53.25 46.72
C GLN A 152 -88.02 -52.70 45.86
#